data_AF-A0A0Q7B0G2-F1
#
_entry.id   AF-A0A0Q7B0G2-F1
#
_cell.length_a   1.000
_cell.length_b   1.000
_cell.length_c   1.000
_cell.angle_alpha   90.00
_cell.angle_beta   90.00
_cell.angle_gamma   90.00
#
_symmetry.space_group_name_H-M   'P 1'
#
loop_
_entity.id
_entity.type
_entity.pdbx_description
1 polymer ?
#
loop_
_entity_poly.entity_id
_entity_poly.type
_entity_poly.pdbx_seq_one_letter_code
_entity_poly.pdbx_strand_id
1 'polypeptide(L)' 'MSLNIAAGLGLGGNESYPDLFQPFGGFPDGVKVDNSYVTLPDLPGIGFEGKADLFREMKAMAG' A
#
# COMPACT_ATOMS: atom_id res chain seq x y z
N MET A 1 2.09 -5.30 0.38
CA MET A 1 2.94 -6.24 -0.41
C MET A 1 2.14 -6.95 -1.51
N SER A 2 1.03 -7.62 -1.19
CA SER A 2 0.19 -8.34 -2.15
C SER A 2 -0.25 -7.53 -3.38
N LEU A 3 -0.46 -6.21 -3.24
CA LEU A 3 -0.75 -5.30 -4.36
C LEU A 3 0.34 -5.29 -5.46
N ASN A 4 1.63 -5.27 -5.08
CA ASN A 4 2.75 -5.32 -6.04
C ASN A 4 2.81 -6.68 -6.75
N ILE A 5 2.51 -7.76 -6.04
CA ILE A 5 2.46 -9.12 -6.62
C ILE A 5 1.32 -9.20 -7.63
N ALA A 6 0.14 -8.67 -7.30
CA ALA A 6 -1.01 -8.66 -8.19
C ALA A 6 -0.72 -7.88 -9.49
N ALA A 7 -0.14 -6.68 -9.36
CA ALA A 7 0.21 -5.85 -10.52
C ALA A 7 1.33 -6.47 -11.37
N GLY A 8 2.38 -7.00 -10.74
CA GLY A 8 3.56 -7.52 -11.45
C GLY A 8 3.37 -8.90 -12.08
N LEU A 9 2.52 -9.75 -11.49
CA LEU A 9 2.29 -11.13 -11.96
C LEU A 9 0.93 -11.34 -12.64
N GLY A 10 0.12 -10.28 -12.79
CA GLY A 10 -1.18 -10.37 -13.44
C GLY A 10 -2.21 -11.19 -12.66
N LEU A 11 -2.26 -11.03 -11.34
CA LEU A 11 -3.27 -11.70 -10.50
C LEU A 11 -4.63 -10.98 -10.56
N GLY A 12 -5.68 -11.64 -10.09
CA GLY A 12 -7.06 -11.14 -10.20
C GLY A 12 -7.44 -9.98 -9.28
N GLY A 13 -6.63 -9.65 -8.27
CA GLY A 13 -6.91 -8.53 -7.37
C GLY A 13 -6.16 -8.60 -6.04
N ASN A 14 -6.50 -7.67 -5.13
CA ASN A 14 -5.95 -7.60 -3.78
C ASN A 14 -7.02 -7.12 -2.79
N GLU A 15 -7.15 -7.79 -1.65
CA GLU A 15 -8.09 -7.40 -0.59
C GLU A 15 -7.61 -6.12 0.12
N SER A 16 -8.57 -5.30 0.56
CA SER A 16 -8.31 -4.07 1.30
C SER A 16 -9.30 -3.94 2.46
N TYR A 17 -8.80 -3.51 3.62
CA TYR A 17 -9.58 -3.21 4.81
C TYR A 17 -9.46 -1.71 5.13
N PRO A 18 -10.40 -0.86 4.67
CA PRO A 18 -10.27 0.61 4.81
C PRO A 18 -10.09 1.07 6.26
N ASP A 19 -10.88 0.50 7.17
CA ASP A 19 -11.00 0.99 8.55
C ASP A 19 -10.38 0.05 9.60
N LEU A 20 -9.79 -1.08 9.18
CA LEU A 20 -9.21 -2.07 10.09
C LEU A 20 -7.70 -2.16 9.92
N PHE A 21 -7.02 -2.46 11.02
CA PHE A 21 -5.58 -2.76 11.08
C PHE A 21 -4.64 -1.62 10.69
N GLN A 22 -5.13 -0.38 10.63
CA GLN A 22 -4.28 0.80 10.43
C GLN A 22 -3.16 0.87 11.51
N PRO A 23 -1.95 1.30 11.14
CA PRO A 23 -1.54 1.79 9.82
C PRO A 23 -1.11 0.68 8.82
N PHE A 24 -1.21 -0.59 9.21
CA PHE A 24 -0.70 -1.74 8.44
C PHE A 24 -1.70 -2.19 7.37
N GLY A 25 -1.38 -1.88 6.12
CA GLY A 25 -2.24 -2.12 4.96
C GLY A 25 -2.55 -0.83 4.22
N GLY A 26 -3.64 -0.83 3.46
CA GLY A 26 -4.03 0.31 2.64
C GLY A 26 -3.06 0.61 1.49
N PHE A 27 -3.05 1.87 1.06
CA PHE A 27 -2.32 2.35 -0.11
C PHE A 27 -1.45 3.57 0.26
N PRO A 28 -0.46 3.94 -0.58
CA PRO A 28 0.26 5.20 -0.44
C PRO A 28 -0.69 6.41 -0.36
N ASP A 29 -0.28 7.44 0.36
CA ASP A 29 -1.05 8.66 0.57
C ASP A 29 -1.41 9.31 -0.78
N GLY A 30 -2.64 9.79 -0.89
CA GLY A 30 -3.17 10.40 -2.11
C GLY A 30 -3.67 9.41 -3.17
N VAL A 31 -3.30 8.13 -3.08
CA VAL A 31 -3.89 7.07 -3.91
C VAL A 31 -5.35 6.87 -3.52
N LYS A 32 -6.24 6.87 -4.52
CA LYS A 32 -7.68 6.69 -4.33
C LYS A 32 -8.14 5.40 -4.98
N VAL A 33 -9.12 4.76 -4.35
CA VAL A 33 -9.90 3.72 -5.01
C VAL A 33 -10.88 4.42 -5.94
N ASP A 34 -10.78 4.13 -7.24
CA ASP A 34 -11.73 4.59 -8.26
C ASP A 34 -12.32 3.37 -8.98
N ASN A 35 -13.65 3.26 -9.00
CA ASN A 35 -14.36 2.13 -9.59
C ASN A 35 -13.84 0.74 -9.13
N SER A 36 -13.51 0.61 -7.84
CA SER A 36 -12.92 -0.61 -7.24
C SER A 36 -11.50 -0.97 -7.72
N TYR A 37 -10.81 -0.06 -8.39
CA TYR A 37 -9.42 -0.20 -8.80
C TYR A 37 -8.53 0.85 -8.12
N VAL A 38 -7.25 0.52 -8.01
CA VAL A 38 -6.20 1.40 -7.53
C VAL A 38 -5.04 1.37 -8.52
N THR A 39 -4.54 2.55 -8.88
CA THR A 39 -3.30 2.68 -9.67
C THR A 39 -2.11 2.68 -8.72
N LEU A 40 -1.16 1.75 -8.92
CA LEU A 40 0.08 1.75 -8.16
C LEU A 40 0.92 2.98 -8.58
N PRO A 41 1.38 3.82 -7.63
CA PRO A 41 2.32 4.87 -7.93
C PRO A 41 3.70 4.28 -8.23
N ASP A 42 4.51 5.00 -9.02
CA ASP A 42 5.89 4.64 -9.31
C ASP A 42 6.80 5.02 -8.13
N LEU A 43 6.78 4.18 -7.09
CA LEU A 43 7.63 4.29 -5.90
C LEU A 43 8.62 3.13 -5.87
N PRO A 44 9.87 3.36 -5.43
CA PRO A 44 10.84 2.29 -5.33
C PRO A 44 10.43 1.25 -4.28
N GLY A 45 10.79 -0.02 -4.53
CA GLY A 45 10.53 -1.12 -3.60
C GLY A 45 9.06 -1.44 -3.43
N ILE A 46 8.61 -1.68 -2.19
CA ILE A 46 7.19 -1.95 -1.90
C ILE A 46 6.36 -0.65 -1.90
N GLY A 47 7.01 0.51 -1.71
CA GLY A 47 6.35 1.82 -1.64
C GLY A 47 5.81 2.18 -0.25
N PHE A 48 6.32 1.59 0.83
CA PHE A 48 5.86 1.90 2.19
C PHE A 48 6.14 3.36 2.59
N GLU A 49 7.22 3.94 2.07
CA GLU A 49 7.62 5.34 2.20
C GLU A 49 6.51 6.31 1.77
N GLY A 50 5.64 5.88 0.85
CA GLY A 50 4.52 6.67 0.36
C GLY A 50 3.32 6.73 1.29
N LYS A 51 3.27 5.96 2.38
CA LYS A 51 2.19 5.96 3.39
C LYS A 51 2.75 6.48 4.71
N ALA A 52 2.50 7.75 5.03
CA ALA A 52 3.26 8.48 6.05
C ALA A 52 3.11 7.92 7.48
N ASP A 53 1.92 7.44 7.84
CA ASP A 53 1.64 6.83 9.14
C ASP A 53 2.33 5.47 9.28
N LEU A 54 2.29 4.62 8.25
CA LEU A 54 2.98 3.32 8.22
C LEU A 54 4.50 3.49 8.25
N PHE A 55 5.04 4.38 7.41
CA PHE A 55 6.47 4.58 7.32
C PHE A 55 7.07 5.16 8.61
N ARG A 56 6.27 5.92 9.38
CA ARG A 56 6.67 6.38 10.71
C ARG A 56 6.95 5.21 11.65
N GLU A 57 6.05 4.23 11.72
CA GLU A 57 6.23 3.04 12.56
C GLU A 57 7.44 2.22 12.09
N MET A 58 7.62 2.05 10.77
CA MET A 58 8.76 1.32 10.22
C MET A 58 10.11 1.97 10.56
N LYS A 59 10.20 3.31 10.47
CA LYS A 59 11.42 4.03 10.87
C LYS A 59 11.69 3.91 12.38
N ALA A 60 10.66 3.88 13.21
CA ALA A 60 10.82 3.74 14.65
C ALA A 60 11.37 2.36 15.05
N MET A 61 11.10 1.31 14.27
CA MET A 61 11.60 -0.04 14.55
C MET A 61 13.09 -0.25 14.24
N ALA A 62 13.67 0.55 13.36
CA ALA A 62 15.06 0.42 12.92
C ALA A 62 16.03 1.38 13.66
N GLY A 63 15.53 2.10 14.68
CA GLY A 63 16.28 3.06 15.50
C GLY A 63 16.97 2.43 16.69
#